data_AF-A0A6P7IY32-F1
#
_entry.id   AF-A0A6P7IY32-F1
#
_cell.length_a   1.000
_cell.length_b   1.000
_cell.length_c   1.000
_cell.angle_alpha   90.00
_cell.angle_beta   90.00
_cell.angle_gamma   90.00
#
_symmetry.space_group_name_H-M   'P 1'
#
loop_
_entity.id
_entity.type
_entity.pdbx_description
1 polymer ?
#
loop_
_entity_poly.entity_id
_entity_poly.type
_entity_poly.pdbx_seq_one_letter_code
_entity_poly.pdbx_strand_id
1 'polypeptide(L)'
;MSENGKAPSKKLSPEAQCISNILEQCISQLEIAAALPTVLCSNSISAIEDQDLSRKLQVHQTLSERLLKLEQGQERKTKRVQLEKHVKFSVRNVLRAFLVHPDAILGLRKKSDMAVGESEGLLIRNLRMFHSYMVHSLLTSVKEELQLSKHLSLLKEEEEEEEEDEEVEEEGGGGDKSALETTDAEISHKNSEIIMQEQDAPPPTDKQGLLHTKTISPQLTSIQQEIDQLNIQLNNLMLTNRQAEALLQEKNEQVEMETEYVLKHFDDEIEEIQAKLESNENGYVKENEEVRELEEPFSLLEMECNKIQERQRLAEEKRIEQLRELELKAKAALPGGEDTQLAQP
;
A
#
# COMPACT_ATOMS: atom_id res chain seq x y z
N MET A 1 38.30 -36.42 -29.91
CA MET A 1 38.66 -35.42 -28.89
C MET A 1 37.84 -34.17 -29.17
N SER A 2 37.18 -33.67 -28.15
CA SER A 2 35.91 -32.93 -28.19
C SER A 2 35.89 -31.64 -29.01
N GLU A 3 34.92 -31.54 -29.91
CA GLU A 3 34.37 -30.27 -30.40
C GLU A 3 33.44 -29.72 -29.30
N ASN A 4 33.86 -28.64 -28.65
CA ASN A 4 33.01 -27.89 -27.74
C ASN A 4 32.14 -26.94 -28.57
N GLY A 5 30.94 -27.41 -28.94
CA GLY A 5 29.89 -26.61 -29.54
C GLY A 5 29.38 -25.55 -28.56
N LYS A 6 29.97 -24.36 -28.61
CA LYS A 6 29.44 -23.18 -27.92
C LYS A 6 28.23 -22.69 -28.72
N ALA A 7 27.03 -23.00 -28.23
CA ALA A 7 25.79 -22.45 -28.77
C ALA A 7 25.89 -20.92 -28.89
N PRO A 8 25.37 -20.31 -29.97
CA PRO A 8 25.39 -18.86 -30.11
C PRO A 8 24.59 -18.25 -28.96
N SER A 9 25.23 -17.42 -28.14
CA SER A 9 24.53 -16.62 -27.14
C SER A 9 23.52 -15.74 -27.87
N LYS A 10 22.23 -16.07 -27.80
CA LYS A 10 21.16 -15.21 -28.32
C LYS A 10 21.35 -13.85 -27.67
N LYS A 11 21.52 -12.82 -28.49
CA LYS A 11 21.66 -11.44 -28.02
C LYS A 11 20.27 -10.84 -27.96
N LEU A 12 19.95 -10.15 -26.87
CA LEU A 12 18.72 -9.39 -26.75
C LEU A 12 18.62 -8.37 -27.89
N SER A 13 17.40 -8.10 -28.33
CA SER A 13 17.14 -6.96 -29.22
C SER A 13 17.56 -5.65 -28.53
N PRO A 14 17.87 -4.57 -29.26
CA PRO A 14 18.26 -3.30 -28.65
C PRO A 14 17.19 -2.75 -27.69
N GLU A 15 15.91 -3.04 -27.97
CA GLU A 15 14.77 -2.63 -27.15
C GLU A 15 14.61 -3.53 -25.91
N ALA A 16 14.79 -4.84 -26.04
CA ALA A 16 14.82 -5.77 -24.91
C ALA A 16 16.01 -5.50 -23.98
N GLN A 17 17.16 -5.12 -24.54
CA GLN A 17 18.32 -4.67 -23.77
C GLN A 17 18.03 -3.35 -23.04
N CYS A 18 17.31 -2.42 -23.67
CA CYS A 18 16.87 -1.18 -23.03
C CYS A 18 15.97 -1.47 -21.83
N ILE A 19 14.95 -2.32 -22.00
CA ILE A 19 14.03 -2.72 -20.93
C ILE A 19 14.79 -3.41 -19.79
N SER A 20 15.70 -4.34 -20.12
CA SER A 20 16.56 -5.02 -19.14
C SER A 20 17.41 -4.04 -18.34
N ASN A 21 18.06 -3.09 -19.00
CA ASN A 21 18.91 -2.09 -18.35
C ASN A 21 18.09 -1.15 -17.44
N ILE A 22 16.87 -0.77 -17.85
CA ILE A 22 15.97 0.04 -17.02
C ILE A 22 15.57 -0.74 -15.76
N LEU A 23 15.17 -2.00 -15.90
CA LEU A 23 14.81 -2.85 -14.76
C LEU A 23 15.99 -3.05 -13.80
N GLU A 24 17.19 -3.29 -14.32
CA GLU A 24 18.41 -3.42 -13.52
C GLU A 24 18.76 -2.12 -12.79
N GLN A 25 18.55 -0.97 -13.44
CA GLN A 25 18.70 0.35 -12.81
C GLN A 25 17.66 0.59 -11.72
N CYS A 26 16.40 0.19 -11.92
CA CYS A 26 15.35 0.26 -10.91
C CYS A 26 15.66 -0.62 -9.70
N ILE A 27 16.12 -1.85 -9.92
CA ILE A 27 16.55 -2.76 -8.85
C ILE A 27 17.71 -2.13 -8.06
N SER A 28 18.71 -1.57 -8.75
CA SER A 28 19.84 -0.89 -8.12
C SER A 28 19.40 0.32 -7.28
N GLN A 29 18.44 1.11 -7.77
CA GLN A 29 17.87 2.24 -7.02
C GLN A 29 17.12 1.79 -5.77
N LEU A 30 16.32 0.72 -5.88
CA LEU A 30 15.59 0.15 -4.76
C LEU A 30 16.55 -0.40 -3.70
N GLU A 31 17.62 -1.07 -4.13
CA GLU A 31 18.68 -1.55 -3.24
C GLU A 31 19.36 -0.41 -2.47
N ILE A 32 19.65 0.70 -3.17
CA ILE A 32 20.22 1.90 -2.54
C ILE A 32 19.24 2.49 -1.53
N ALA A 33 17.98 2.65 -1.90
CA ALA A 33 16.95 3.23 -1.05
C ALA A 33 16.67 2.37 0.20
N ALA A 34 16.63 1.05 0.04
CA ALA A 34 16.39 0.11 1.14
C ALA A 34 17.57 0.01 2.12
N ALA A 35 18.80 0.16 1.63
CA ALA A 35 19.99 0.15 2.48
C ALA A 35 20.30 1.51 3.12
N LEU A 36 19.72 2.61 2.62
CA LEU A 36 20.03 3.95 3.09
C LEU A 36 19.70 4.17 4.59
N PRO A 37 18.53 3.75 5.12
CA PRO A 37 18.20 3.94 6.53
C PRO A 37 19.17 3.22 7.48
N THR A 38 19.55 1.98 7.16
CA THR A 38 20.46 1.18 7.99
C THR A 38 21.87 1.78 8.00
N VAL A 39 22.34 2.26 6.85
CA VAL A 39 23.60 2.99 6.71
C VAL A 39 23.62 4.28 7.53
N LEU A 40 22.52 5.02 7.58
CA LEU A 40 22.41 6.26 8.34
C LEU A 40 22.32 6.04 9.85
N CYS A 41 21.72 4.93 10.28
CA CYS A 41 21.62 4.56 11.70
C CYS A 41 22.93 4.01 12.27
N SER A 42 23.78 3.44 11.41
CA SER A 42 25.04 2.85 11.86
C SER A 42 26.14 3.90 11.78
N ASN A 43 26.97 3.99 12.82
CA ASN A 43 28.11 4.92 12.89
C ASN A 43 29.23 4.61 11.84
N SER A 44 28.91 3.85 10.80
CA SER A 44 29.77 3.36 9.72
C SER A 44 30.04 4.41 8.63
N ILE A 45 29.54 5.65 8.76
CA ILE A 45 29.80 6.74 7.80
C ILE A 45 31.30 7.07 7.72
N SER A 46 32.05 6.79 8.79
CA SER A 46 33.53 6.89 8.84
C SER A 46 34.26 5.81 8.04
N ALA A 47 33.58 4.72 7.67
CA ALA A 47 34.14 3.60 6.92
C ALA A 47 34.05 3.78 5.39
N ILE A 48 33.43 4.87 4.93
CA ILE A 48 33.29 5.22 3.51
C ILE A 48 34.59 5.90 3.05
N GLU A 49 35.31 5.28 2.12
CA GLU A 49 36.56 5.82 1.56
C GLU A 49 36.33 7.08 0.70
N ASP A 50 35.14 7.19 0.10
CA ASP A 50 34.73 8.37 -0.66
C ASP A 50 34.39 9.55 0.27
N GLN A 51 35.27 10.55 0.25
CA GLN A 51 35.15 11.76 1.06
C GLN A 51 33.94 12.63 0.70
N ASP A 52 33.50 12.64 -0.56
CA ASP A 52 32.32 13.41 -0.99
C ASP A 52 31.02 12.70 -0.56
N LEU A 53 30.97 11.38 -0.70
CA LEU A 53 29.86 10.56 -0.22
C LEU A 53 29.73 10.64 1.30
N SER A 54 30.83 10.46 2.04
CA SER A 54 30.84 10.56 3.51
C SER A 54 30.34 11.93 4.00
N ARG A 55 30.78 13.04 3.36
CA ARG A 55 30.31 14.39 3.68
C ARG A 55 28.81 14.54 3.45
N LYS A 56 28.27 14.04 2.33
CA LYS A 56 26.84 14.11 2.01
C LYS A 56 26.00 13.30 3.00
N LEU A 57 26.46 12.11 3.41
CA LEU A 57 25.79 11.32 4.45
C LEU A 57 25.81 12.01 5.81
N GLN A 58 26.94 12.58 6.22
CA GLN A 58 27.06 13.28 7.51
C GLN A 58 26.14 14.50 7.59
N VAL A 59 26.04 15.27 6.49
CA VAL A 59 25.09 16.40 6.38
C VAL A 59 23.66 15.89 6.51
N HIS A 60 23.31 14.79 5.83
CA HIS A 60 21.98 14.21 5.92
C HIS A 60 21.63 13.72 7.33
N GLN A 61 22.54 13.02 8.01
CA GLN A 61 22.38 12.57 9.39
C GLN A 61 22.12 13.74 10.34
N THR A 62 22.93 14.81 10.23
CA THR A 62 22.77 16.01 11.07
C THR A 62 21.43 16.70 10.82
N LEU A 63 20.96 16.75 9.57
CA LEU A 63 19.65 17.32 9.23
C LEU A 63 18.49 16.45 9.74
N SER A 64 18.63 15.13 9.67
CA SER A 64 17.66 14.15 10.18
C SER A 64 17.52 14.24 11.70
N GLU A 65 18.63 14.29 12.43
CA GLU A 65 18.63 14.48 13.89
C GLU A 65 17.99 15.81 14.31
N ARG A 66 18.23 16.89 13.55
CA ARG A 66 17.60 18.19 13.81
C ARG A 66 16.09 18.14 13.56
N LEU A 67 15.64 17.38 12.55
CA LEU A 67 14.22 17.20 12.27
C LEU A 67 13.55 16.42 13.39
N LEU A 68 14.15 15.30 13.82
CA LEU A 68 13.65 14.49 14.93
C LEU A 68 13.52 15.30 16.23
N LYS A 69 14.52 16.13 16.56
CA LYS A 69 14.49 17.02 17.75
C LYS A 69 13.39 18.08 17.67
N LEU A 70 13.04 18.53 16.47
CA LEU A 70 11.95 19.48 16.25
C LEU A 70 10.58 18.80 16.28
N GLU A 71 10.47 17.52 15.94
CA GLU A 71 9.22 16.76 16.04
C GLU A 71 8.84 16.45 17.50
N GLN A 72 9.83 16.36 18.39
CA GLN A 72 9.63 16.20 19.83
C GLN A 72 9.36 17.52 20.56
N GLY A 73 9.47 18.67 19.89
CA GLY A 73 9.31 20.01 20.46
C GLY A 73 8.11 20.77 19.89
N GLN A 74 7.39 21.50 20.74
CA GLN A 74 6.13 22.19 20.39
C GLN A 74 6.35 23.56 19.69
N GLU A 75 7.39 23.74 18.86
CA GLU A 75 7.74 25.05 18.28
C GLU A 75 7.89 25.11 16.74
N ARG A 76 7.18 26.11 16.16
CA ARG A 76 7.41 26.81 14.88
C ARG A 76 7.30 26.00 13.58
N LYS A 77 6.05 25.84 13.11
CA LYS A 77 5.64 25.31 11.79
C LYS A 77 6.52 25.81 10.61
N THR A 78 6.95 27.06 10.62
CA THR A 78 7.75 27.66 9.53
C THR A 78 9.19 27.12 9.45
N LYS A 79 9.85 26.89 10.60
CA LYS A 79 11.19 26.29 10.65
C LYS A 79 11.17 24.82 10.25
N ARG A 80 10.08 24.11 10.58
CA ARG A 80 9.85 22.72 10.16
C ARG A 80 9.79 22.59 8.64
N VAL A 81 8.97 23.41 7.97
CA VAL A 81 8.83 23.38 6.49
C VAL A 81 10.15 23.65 5.78
N GLN A 82 10.99 24.56 6.29
CA GLN A 82 12.31 24.81 5.73
C GLN A 82 13.24 23.60 5.92
N LEU A 83 13.26 23.01 7.11
CA LEU A 83 14.10 21.87 7.41
C LEU A 83 13.71 20.62 6.60
N GLU A 84 12.41 20.37 6.42
CA GLU A 84 11.91 19.30 5.56
C GLU A 84 12.39 19.48 4.11
N LYS A 85 12.39 20.71 3.58
CA LYS A 85 12.95 20.99 2.24
C LYS A 85 14.43 20.68 2.17
N HIS A 86 15.21 21.03 3.20
CA HIS A 86 16.63 20.71 3.28
C HIS A 86 16.89 19.21 3.38
N VAL A 87 16.09 18.47 4.16
CA VAL A 87 16.17 17.01 4.25
C VAL A 87 15.86 16.37 2.89
N LYS A 88 14.79 16.80 2.21
CA LYS A 88 14.46 16.32 0.85
C LYS A 88 15.60 16.56 -0.15
N PHE A 89 16.20 17.74 -0.12
CA PHE A 89 17.37 18.04 -0.97
C PHE A 89 18.57 17.15 -0.62
N SER A 90 18.80 16.93 0.67
CA SER A 90 19.88 16.08 1.16
C SER A 90 19.69 14.62 0.73
N VAL A 91 18.49 14.05 0.84
CA VAL A 91 18.18 12.69 0.36
C VAL A 91 18.50 12.56 -1.12
N ARG A 92 18.05 13.52 -1.94
CA ARG A 92 18.34 13.51 -3.39
C ARG A 92 19.83 13.55 -3.69
N ASN A 93 20.60 14.33 -2.92
CA ASN A 93 22.05 14.41 -3.11
C ASN A 93 22.77 13.12 -2.70
N VAL A 94 22.31 12.47 -1.63
CA VAL A 94 22.86 11.18 -1.18
C VAL A 94 22.53 10.08 -2.20
N LEU A 95 21.29 10.00 -2.68
CA LEU A 95 20.89 9.06 -3.72
C LEU A 95 21.69 9.25 -5.01
N ARG A 96 21.88 10.50 -5.45
CA ARG A 96 22.74 10.79 -6.61
C ARG A 96 24.18 10.35 -6.39
N ALA A 97 24.73 10.52 -5.19
CA ALA A 97 26.09 10.10 -4.90
C ALA A 97 26.22 8.56 -4.96
N PHE A 98 25.24 7.82 -4.43
CA PHE A 98 25.21 6.35 -4.54
C PHE A 98 24.97 5.85 -5.97
N LEU A 99 24.24 6.60 -6.80
CA LEU A 99 24.08 6.26 -8.23
C LEU A 99 25.38 6.38 -9.01
N VAL A 100 26.27 7.29 -8.63
CA VAL A 100 27.61 7.42 -9.23
C VAL A 100 28.55 6.34 -8.70
N HIS A 101 28.34 5.89 -7.46
CA HIS A 101 29.18 4.89 -6.78
C HIS A 101 28.35 3.73 -6.19
N PRO A 102 27.76 2.86 -7.04
CA PRO A 102 26.94 1.74 -6.58
C PRO A 102 27.74 0.74 -5.73
N ASP A 103 29.03 0.59 -5.99
CA ASP A 103 29.90 -0.30 -5.20
C ASP A 103 30.06 0.16 -3.75
N ALA A 104 29.88 1.46 -3.48
CA ALA A 104 29.99 2.01 -2.13
C ALA A 104 28.89 1.46 -1.21
N ILE A 105 27.66 1.28 -1.72
CA ILE A 105 26.57 0.73 -0.90
C ILE A 105 26.72 -0.78 -0.69
N LEU A 106 27.24 -1.50 -1.69
CA LEU A 106 27.57 -2.92 -1.57
C LEU A 106 28.72 -3.14 -0.58
N GLY A 107 29.74 -2.29 -0.61
CA GLY A 107 30.84 -2.29 0.34
C GLY A 107 30.37 -1.99 1.77
N LEU A 108 29.48 -1.01 1.92
CA LEU A 108 28.85 -0.70 3.20
C LEU A 108 28.06 -1.90 3.74
N ARG A 109 27.20 -2.50 2.93
CA ARG A 109 26.36 -3.65 3.31
C ARG A 109 27.20 -4.87 3.73
N LYS A 110 28.28 -5.17 3.01
CA LYS A 110 29.20 -6.27 3.35
C LYS A 110 29.96 -6.05 4.66
N LYS A 111 30.22 -4.79 5.02
CA LYS A 111 31.03 -4.42 6.19
C LYS A 111 30.19 -4.32 7.47
N SER A 112 28.87 -4.19 7.35
CA SER A 112 28.00 -3.83 8.46
C SER A 112 27.01 -4.92 8.89
N ASP A 113 27.05 -6.13 8.31
CA ASP A 113 26.05 -7.20 8.57
C ASP A 113 24.61 -6.67 8.61
N MET A 114 24.32 -5.66 7.76
CA MET A 114 23.05 -4.97 7.78
C MET A 114 21.99 -5.80 7.07
N ALA A 115 21.03 -6.29 7.85
CA ALA A 115 19.79 -6.79 7.32
C ALA A 115 19.02 -5.62 6.69
N VAL A 116 18.81 -5.68 5.38
CA VAL A 116 17.71 -4.94 4.73
C VAL A 116 16.42 -5.50 5.35
N GLY A 117 15.41 -4.65 5.57
CA GLY A 117 14.14 -5.12 6.13
C GLY A 117 13.57 -6.29 5.31
N GLU A 118 12.87 -7.20 5.98
CA GLU A 118 12.45 -8.47 5.39
C GLU A 118 11.56 -8.25 4.16
N SER A 119 10.69 -7.24 4.20
CA SER A 119 9.79 -6.86 3.11
C SER A 119 10.56 -6.26 1.92
N GLU A 120 11.50 -5.34 2.15
CA GLU A 120 12.31 -4.76 1.08
C GLU A 120 13.24 -5.80 0.45
N GLY A 121 13.79 -6.72 1.28
CA GLY A 121 14.60 -7.84 0.82
C GLY A 121 13.82 -8.81 -0.06
N LEU A 122 12.57 -9.12 0.32
CA LEU A 122 11.67 -9.95 -0.49
C LEU A 122 11.32 -9.28 -1.81
N LEU A 123 11.02 -7.98 -1.80
CA LEU A 123 10.71 -7.22 -3.02
C LEU A 123 11.90 -7.18 -3.98
N ILE A 124 13.10 -6.88 -3.49
CA ILE A 124 14.33 -6.88 -4.31
C ILE A 124 14.58 -8.27 -4.90
N ARG A 125 14.39 -9.34 -4.11
CA ARG A 125 14.53 -10.73 -4.59
C ARG A 125 13.52 -11.04 -5.69
N ASN A 126 12.25 -10.70 -5.50
CA ASN A 126 11.20 -10.95 -6.47
C ASN A 126 11.45 -10.17 -7.76
N LEU A 127 11.89 -8.91 -7.67
CA LEU A 127 12.26 -8.12 -8.84
C LEU A 127 13.46 -8.70 -9.60
N ARG A 128 14.46 -9.23 -8.91
CA ARG A 128 15.58 -9.94 -9.56
C ARG A 128 15.12 -11.23 -10.25
N MET A 129 14.22 -12.00 -9.63
CA MET A 129 13.62 -13.17 -10.27
C MET A 129 12.81 -12.78 -11.51
N PHE A 130 12.01 -11.72 -11.40
CA PHE A 130 11.24 -11.16 -12.52
C PHE A 130 12.16 -10.67 -13.64
N HIS A 131 13.25 -9.96 -13.33
CA HIS A 131 14.23 -9.53 -14.33
C HIS A 131 14.88 -10.72 -15.03
N SER A 132 15.28 -11.76 -14.28
CA SER A 132 15.80 -12.99 -14.87
C SER A 132 14.79 -13.69 -15.78
N TYR A 133 13.52 -13.76 -15.34
CA TYR A 133 12.43 -14.31 -16.14
C TYR A 133 12.19 -13.49 -17.41
N MET A 134 12.16 -12.17 -17.31
CA MET A 134 11.99 -11.27 -18.44
C MET A 134 13.14 -11.38 -19.44
N VAL A 135 14.38 -11.42 -18.98
CA VAL A 135 15.55 -11.64 -19.86
C VAL A 135 15.42 -12.98 -20.56
N HIS A 136 15.00 -14.03 -19.86
CA HIS A 136 14.76 -15.34 -20.46
C HIS A 136 13.63 -15.30 -21.52
N SER A 137 12.49 -14.70 -21.19
CA SER A 137 11.33 -14.53 -22.09
C SER A 137 11.67 -13.70 -23.33
N LEU A 138 12.46 -12.63 -23.17
CA LEU A 138 12.89 -11.78 -24.28
C LEU A 138 14.00 -12.42 -25.13
N LEU A 139 14.68 -13.45 -24.62
CA LEU A 139 15.63 -14.28 -25.36
C LEU A 139 14.96 -15.46 -26.07
N THR A 140 13.78 -15.88 -25.63
CA THR A 140 12.96 -16.88 -26.32
C THR A 140 12.28 -16.25 -27.53
N SER A 141 12.46 -16.87 -28.69
CA SER A 141 11.84 -16.43 -29.94
C SER A 141 10.32 -16.61 -29.87
N VAL A 142 9.54 -15.77 -30.56
CA VAL A 142 8.07 -15.92 -30.71
C VAL A 142 7.69 -17.33 -31.19
N LYS A 143 8.57 -18.01 -31.94
CA LYS A 143 8.38 -19.42 -32.35
C LYS A 143 8.55 -20.42 -31.21
N GLU A 144 9.44 -20.15 -30.25
CA GLU A 144 9.72 -20.99 -29.09
C GLU A 144 8.65 -20.79 -28.01
N GLU A 145 8.14 -19.56 -27.84
CA GLU A 145 7.03 -19.24 -26.96
C GLU A 145 5.72 -19.87 -27.44
N LEU A 146 5.47 -19.87 -28.75
CA LEU A 146 4.31 -20.53 -29.37
C LEU A 146 4.42 -22.07 -29.36
N GLN A 147 5.64 -22.61 -29.26
CA GLN A 147 5.86 -24.05 -29.05
C GLN A 147 5.66 -24.45 -27.59
N LEU A 148 6.11 -23.64 -26.64
CA LEU A 148 5.85 -23.83 -25.21
C LEU A 148 4.37 -23.66 -24.87
N SER A 149 3.69 -22.64 -25.44
CA SER A 149 2.26 -22.44 -25.25
C SER A 149 1.45 -23.58 -25.86
N LYS A 150 1.85 -24.08 -27.04
CA LYS A 150 1.23 -25.27 -27.63
C LYS A 150 1.45 -26.53 -26.80
N HIS A 151 2.64 -26.70 -26.23
CA HIS A 151 2.92 -27.86 -25.38
C HIS A 151 2.13 -27.79 -24.06
N LEU A 152 1.91 -26.59 -23.51
CA LEU A 152 1.06 -26.34 -22.35
C LEU A 152 -0.44 -26.46 -22.67
N SER A 153 -0.86 -26.05 -23.86
CA SER A 153 -2.24 -26.25 -24.35
C SER A 153 -2.53 -27.72 -24.63
N LEU A 154 -1.58 -28.47 -25.20
CA LEU A 154 -1.73 -29.91 -25.42
C LEU A 154 -1.81 -30.68 -24.11
N LEU A 155 -1.07 -30.26 -23.08
CA LEU A 155 -1.19 -30.83 -21.73
C LEU A 155 -2.53 -30.49 -21.06
N LYS A 156 -3.16 -29.36 -21.42
CA LYS A 156 -4.51 -29.00 -20.97
C LYS A 156 -5.61 -29.71 -21.75
N GLU A 157 -5.43 -29.89 -23.05
CA GLU A 157 -6.36 -30.65 -23.91
C GLU A 157 -6.34 -32.14 -23.55
N GLU A 158 -5.19 -32.70 -23.15
CA GLU A 158 -5.09 -34.06 -22.57
C GLU A 158 -5.78 -34.17 -21.18
N GLU A 159 -5.87 -33.07 -20.42
CA GLU A 159 -6.64 -33.01 -19.15
C GLU A 159 -8.15 -32.78 -19.39
N GLU A 160 -8.55 -32.08 -20.46
CA GLU A 160 -9.95 -31.81 -20.81
C GLU A 160 -10.62 -32.98 -21.58
N GLU A 161 -9.87 -33.75 -22.40
CA GLU A 161 -10.39 -34.98 -23.04
C GLU A 161 -10.65 -36.11 -22.02
N GLU A 162 -9.98 -36.14 -20.87
CA GLU A 162 -10.31 -37.06 -19.77
C GLU A 162 -11.56 -36.60 -18.97
N GLU A 163 -11.94 -35.32 -19.01
CA GLU A 163 -13.16 -34.81 -18.35
C GLU A 163 -14.42 -34.86 -19.24
N GLU A 164 -14.31 -34.77 -20.58
CA GLU A 164 -15.47 -34.88 -21.49
C GLU A 164 -16.02 -36.32 -21.64
N ASP A 165 -15.24 -37.36 -21.33
CA ASP A 165 -15.73 -38.75 -21.31
C ASP A 165 -16.56 -39.10 -20.06
N GLU A 166 -16.51 -38.29 -18.98
CA GLU A 166 -17.34 -38.47 -17.77
C GLU A 166 -18.66 -37.67 -17.79
N GLU A 167 -18.81 -36.64 -18.62
CA GLU A 167 -20.00 -35.75 -18.60
C GLU A 167 -21.14 -36.15 -19.57
N VAL A 168 -21.02 -37.25 -20.33
CA VAL A 168 -22.07 -37.71 -21.29
C VAL A 168 -23.06 -38.73 -20.71
N GLU A 169 -22.96 -39.13 -19.44
CA GLU A 169 -23.93 -40.07 -18.82
C GLU A 169 -25.17 -39.41 -18.15
N GLU A 170 -25.28 -38.08 -18.08
CA GLU A 170 -26.44 -37.42 -17.46
C GLU A 170 -26.99 -36.21 -18.27
N GLU A 171 -27.69 -36.47 -19.38
CA GLU A 171 -28.91 -35.74 -19.81
C GLU A 171 -29.19 -36.01 -21.30
N GLY A 172 -30.12 -36.92 -21.61
CA GLY A 172 -30.50 -37.12 -23.01
C GLY A 172 -31.41 -38.31 -23.32
N GLY A 173 -32.37 -38.61 -22.45
CA GLY A 173 -33.38 -39.62 -22.75
C GLY A 173 -34.23 -39.25 -23.96
N GLY A 174 -34.22 -40.11 -25.00
CA GLY A 174 -35.41 -40.33 -25.83
C GLY A 174 -35.26 -40.41 -27.36
N GLY A 175 -34.09 -40.13 -27.93
CA GLY A 175 -33.92 -40.06 -29.39
C GLY A 175 -33.24 -41.25 -30.06
N ASP A 176 -32.26 -41.89 -29.39
CA ASP A 176 -31.19 -42.60 -30.11
C ASP A 176 -31.20 -44.14 -30.03
N LYS A 177 -32.20 -44.73 -29.36
CA LYS A 177 -32.26 -46.19 -29.19
C LYS A 177 -32.54 -46.96 -30.49
N SER A 178 -33.17 -46.36 -31.49
CA SER A 178 -33.47 -47.03 -32.77
C SER A 178 -32.33 -46.95 -33.78
N ALA A 179 -31.44 -45.96 -33.67
CA ALA A 179 -30.24 -45.86 -34.51
C ALA A 179 -29.09 -46.73 -33.97
N LEU A 180 -29.00 -46.88 -32.64
CA LEU A 180 -28.02 -47.78 -32.02
C LEU A 180 -28.35 -49.26 -32.29
N GLU A 181 -29.62 -49.68 -32.25
CA GLU A 181 -29.99 -51.08 -32.55
C GLU A 181 -29.75 -51.49 -34.02
N THR A 182 -29.84 -50.54 -34.96
CA THR A 182 -29.59 -50.83 -36.39
C THR A 182 -28.10 -50.90 -36.72
N THR A 183 -27.26 -50.11 -36.04
CA THR A 183 -25.81 -50.13 -36.18
C THR A 183 -25.17 -51.32 -35.45
N ASP A 184 -25.69 -51.70 -34.29
CA ASP A 184 -25.21 -52.86 -33.52
C ASP A 184 -25.55 -54.20 -34.21
N ALA A 185 -26.68 -54.26 -34.92
CA ALA A 185 -27.03 -55.39 -35.78
C ALA A 185 -26.09 -55.53 -37.02
N GLU A 186 -25.67 -54.41 -37.62
CA GLU A 186 -24.69 -54.41 -38.71
C GLU A 186 -23.27 -54.78 -38.26
N ILE A 187 -22.87 -54.37 -37.05
CA ILE A 187 -21.58 -54.71 -36.44
C ILE A 187 -21.53 -56.21 -36.10
N SER A 188 -22.60 -56.76 -35.54
CA SER A 188 -22.72 -58.20 -35.27
C SER A 188 -22.63 -59.05 -36.55
N HIS A 189 -23.28 -58.61 -37.65
CA HIS A 189 -23.20 -59.29 -38.94
C HIS A 189 -21.77 -59.27 -39.52
N LYS A 190 -21.10 -58.11 -39.51
CA LYS A 190 -19.72 -57.98 -40.00
C LYS A 190 -18.71 -58.76 -39.15
N ASN A 191 -18.90 -58.82 -37.84
CA ASN A 191 -18.05 -59.63 -36.95
C ASN A 191 -18.21 -61.14 -37.20
N SER A 192 -19.42 -61.60 -37.54
CA SER A 192 -19.64 -63.00 -37.93
C SER A 192 -18.94 -63.38 -39.25
N GLU A 193 -18.82 -62.43 -40.16
CA GLU A 193 -18.16 -62.58 -41.46
C GLU A 193 -16.63 -62.59 -41.34
N ILE A 194 -16.07 -61.82 -40.39
CA ILE A 194 -14.63 -61.79 -40.06
C ILE A 194 -14.18 -63.10 -39.39
N ILE A 195 -14.98 -63.64 -38.45
CA ILE A 195 -14.66 -64.90 -37.76
C ILE A 195 -14.67 -66.10 -38.72
N MET A 196 -15.50 -66.06 -39.77
CA MET A 196 -15.51 -67.09 -40.81
C MET A 196 -14.28 -67.02 -41.75
N GLN A 197 -13.66 -65.85 -41.92
CA GLN A 197 -12.47 -65.68 -42.76
C GLN A 197 -11.16 -66.02 -42.02
N GLU A 198 -11.15 -65.99 -40.68
CA GLU A 198 -9.96 -66.32 -39.87
C GLU A 198 -9.75 -67.82 -39.60
N GLN A 199 -10.70 -68.70 -39.93
CA GLN A 199 -10.56 -70.15 -39.72
C GLN A 199 -9.80 -70.90 -40.84
N ASP A 200 -9.43 -70.25 -41.95
CA ASP A 200 -8.81 -70.92 -43.11
C ASP A 200 -7.29 -70.72 -43.29
N ALA A 201 -6.56 -70.20 -42.28
CA ALA A 201 -5.10 -70.02 -42.38
C ALA A 201 -4.30 -70.82 -41.33
N PRO A 202 -3.39 -71.75 -41.71
CA PRO A 202 -2.58 -72.53 -40.78
C PRO A 202 -1.34 -71.76 -40.26
N PRO A 203 -0.76 -72.13 -39.09
CA PRO A 203 0.15 -71.27 -38.33
C PRO A 203 1.64 -71.47 -38.68
N PRO A 204 2.50 -70.45 -38.58
CA PRO A 204 3.93 -70.66 -38.45
C PRO A 204 4.33 -70.70 -36.98
N THR A 205 5.18 -71.69 -36.71
CA THR A 205 5.81 -71.96 -35.42
C THR A 205 6.98 -71.00 -35.25
N ASP A 206 7.14 -70.35 -34.10
CA ASP A 206 8.48 -69.97 -33.63
C ASP A 206 8.57 -69.85 -32.10
N LYS A 207 9.37 -70.74 -31.54
CA LYS A 207 9.67 -70.88 -30.12
C LYS A 207 10.97 -70.13 -29.82
N GLN A 208 10.92 -68.86 -29.39
CA GLN A 208 12.03 -68.26 -28.62
C GLN A 208 11.72 -66.99 -27.80
N GLY A 209 10.49 -66.47 -27.79
CA GLY A 209 10.16 -65.22 -27.07
C GLY A 209 9.60 -65.35 -25.64
N LEU A 210 9.41 -66.56 -25.11
CA LEU A 210 8.47 -66.78 -23.98
C LEU A 210 9.07 -66.62 -22.56
N LEU A 211 10.37 -66.31 -22.40
CA LEU A 211 11.00 -66.29 -21.06
C LEU A 211 11.32 -64.90 -20.49
N HIS A 212 11.25 -63.81 -21.28
CA HIS A 212 11.46 -62.44 -20.78
C HIS A 212 10.18 -61.64 -20.55
N THR A 213 9.03 -62.12 -21.01
CA THR A 213 7.75 -61.43 -20.88
C THR A 213 7.08 -61.62 -19.52
N LYS A 214 7.49 -62.61 -18.71
CA LYS A 214 6.82 -62.94 -17.43
C LYS A 214 7.33 -62.14 -16.22
N THR A 215 8.53 -61.57 -16.27
CA THR A 215 9.10 -60.81 -15.14
C THR A 215 8.74 -59.32 -15.20
N ILE A 216 8.38 -58.82 -16.39
CA ILE A 216 8.05 -57.40 -16.62
C ILE A 216 6.58 -57.11 -16.22
N SER A 217 5.67 -58.08 -16.35
CA SER A 217 4.25 -57.88 -16.02
C SER A 217 3.96 -57.49 -14.56
N PRO A 218 4.57 -58.10 -13.51
CA PRO A 218 4.32 -57.69 -12.13
C PRO A 218 4.93 -56.32 -11.78
N GLN A 219 6.02 -55.93 -12.45
CA GLN A 219 6.61 -54.60 -12.29
C GLN A 219 5.73 -53.52 -12.94
N LEU A 220 5.18 -53.81 -14.13
CA LEU A 220 4.24 -52.92 -14.79
C LEU A 220 2.98 -52.69 -13.94
N THR A 221 2.40 -53.75 -13.37
CA THR A 221 1.24 -53.63 -12.47
C THR A 221 1.56 -52.90 -11.17
N SER A 222 2.80 -53.04 -10.65
CA SER A 222 3.24 -52.32 -9.46
C SER A 222 3.39 -50.82 -9.73
N ILE A 223 3.93 -50.45 -10.90
CA ILE A 223 4.05 -49.04 -11.31
C ILE A 223 2.66 -48.44 -11.57
N GLN A 224 1.76 -49.19 -12.20
CA GLN A 224 0.39 -48.72 -12.41
C GLN A 224 -0.34 -48.47 -11.08
N GLN A 225 -0.20 -49.36 -10.10
CA GLN A 225 -0.76 -49.15 -8.76
C GLN A 225 -0.15 -47.93 -8.05
N GLU A 226 1.14 -47.65 -8.25
CA GLU A 226 1.79 -46.46 -7.71
C GLU A 226 1.26 -45.18 -8.39
N ILE A 227 1.04 -45.21 -9.71
CA ILE A 227 0.40 -44.12 -10.47
C ILE A 227 -1.01 -43.87 -9.93
N ASP A 228 -1.84 -44.91 -9.80
CA ASP A 228 -3.20 -44.80 -9.29
C ASP A 228 -3.21 -44.26 -7.85
N GLN A 229 -2.27 -44.70 -7.01
CA GLN A 229 -2.13 -44.22 -5.64
C GLN A 229 -1.70 -42.75 -5.57
N LEU A 230 -0.77 -42.33 -6.43
CA LEU A 230 -0.34 -40.94 -6.54
C LEU A 230 -1.46 -40.04 -7.07
N ASN A 231 -2.25 -40.50 -8.04
CA ASN A 231 -3.41 -39.78 -8.54
C ASN A 231 -4.47 -39.57 -7.45
N ILE A 232 -4.75 -40.60 -6.65
CA ILE A 232 -5.66 -40.46 -5.50
C ILE A 232 -5.10 -39.45 -4.48
N GLN A 233 -3.80 -39.47 -4.20
CA GLN A 233 -3.19 -38.49 -3.29
C GLN A 233 -3.25 -37.08 -3.85
N LEU A 234 -2.99 -36.89 -5.14
CA LEU A 234 -3.07 -35.61 -5.83
C LEU A 234 -4.49 -35.06 -5.78
N ASN A 235 -5.49 -35.86 -6.14
CA ASN A 235 -6.90 -35.46 -6.12
C ASN A 235 -7.37 -35.07 -4.71
N ASN A 236 -6.98 -35.83 -3.69
CA ASN A 236 -7.27 -35.46 -2.30
C ASN A 236 -6.60 -34.13 -1.93
N LEU A 237 -5.34 -33.92 -2.32
CA LEU A 237 -4.61 -32.70 -2.01
C LEU A 237 -5.23 -31.49 -2.73
N MET A 238 -5.62 -31.64 -4.00
CA MET A 238 -6.35 -30.62 -4.76
C MET A 238 -7.67 -30.25 -4.10
N LEU A 239 -8.47 -31.24 -3.67
CA LEU A 239 -9.73 -30.99 -2.97
C LEU A 239 -9.51 -30.24 -1.66
N THR A 240 -8.52 -30.65 -0.85
CA THR A 240 -8.21 -29.95 0.41
C THR A 240 -7.71 -28.53 0.17
N ASN A 241 -6.92 -28.30 -0.89
CA ASN A 241 -6.46 -26.96 -1.24
C ASN A 241 -7.62 -26.07 -1.69
N ARG A 242 -8.52 -26.59 -2.55
CA ARG A 242 -9.72 -25.87 -2.99
C ARG A 242 -10.62 -25.47 -1.81
N GLN A 243 -10.76 -26.35 -0.81
CA GLN A 243 -11.50 -26.03 0.41
C GLN A 243 -10.81 -24.96 1.26
N ALA A 244 -9.48 -25.02 1.39
CA ALA A 244 -8.71 -24.00 2.11
C ALA A 244 -8.78 -22.63 1.42
N GLU A 245 -8.69 -22.60 0.09
CA GLU A 245 -8.84 -21.39 -0.72
C GLU A 245 -10.23 -20.77 -0.55
N ALA A 246 -11.30 -21.58 -0.58
CA ALA A 246 -12.66 -21.09 -0.36
C ALA A 246 -12.83 -20.43 1.03
N LEU A 247 -12.25 -21.04 2.08
CA LEU A 247 -12.26 -20.46 3.43
C LEU A 247 -11.45 -19.16 3.51
N LEU A 248 -10.30 -19.09 2.84
CA LEU A 248 -9.51 -17.85 2.78
C LEU A 248 -10.25 -16.74 2.04
N GLN A 249 -10.95 -17.08 0.96
CA GLN A 249 -11.76 -16.13 0.22
C GLN A 249 -12.90 -15.57 1.08
N GLU A 250 -13.64 -16.42 1.80
CA GLU A 250 -14.69 -16.00 2.74
C GLU A 250 -14.14 -15.05 3.82
N LYS A 251 -12.95 -15.35 4.35
CA LYS A 251 -12.28 -14.50 5.35
C LYS A 251 -11.86 -13.16 4.76
N ASN A 252 -11.35 -13.15 3.53
CA ASN A 252 -11.01 -11.91 2.84
C ASN A 252 -12.26 -11.05 2.60
N GLU A 253 -13.35 -11.64 2.11
CA GLU A 253 -14.63 -10.94 1.91
C GLU A 253 -15.15 -10.36 3.25
N GLN A 254 -15.01 -11.09 4.36
CA GLN A 254 -15.37 -10.59 5.68
C GLN A 254 -14.54 -9.36 6.09
N VAL A 255 -13.23 -9.41 5.89
CA VAL A 255 -12.33 -8.29 6.21
C VAL A 255 -12.58 -7.09 5.30
N GLU A 256 -12.86 -7.32 4.02
CA GLU A 256 -13.24 -6.25 3.07
C GLU A 256 -14.53 -5.56 3.52
N MET A 257 -15.56 -6.31 3.92
CA MET A 257 -16.80 -5.75 4.47
C MET A 257 -16.57 -4.95 5.75
N GLU A 258 -15.74 -5.44 6.68
CA GLU A 258 -15.40 -4.71 7.90
C GLU A 258 -14.62 -3.43 7.60
N THR A 259 -13.70 -3.49 6.64
CA THR A 259 -12.92 -2.32 6.18
C THR A 259 -13.86 -1.26 5.59
N GLU A 260 -14.78 -1.67 4.70
CA GLU A 260 -15.76 -0.76 4.10
C GLU A 260 -16.69 -0.14 5.15
N TYR A 261 -17.13 -0.94 6.14
CA TYR A 261 -17.94 -0.45 7.25
C TYR A 261 -17.21 0.63 8.06
N VAL A 262 -15.93 0.39 8.40
CA VAL A 262 -15.12 1.33 9.17
C VAL A 262 -14.85 2.60 8.37
N LEU A 263 -14.54 2.48 7.08
CA LEU A 263 -14.33 3.64 6.20
C LEU A 263 -15.58 4.51 6.14
N LYS A 264 -16.74 3.91 5.87
CA LYS A 264 -18.01 4.63 5.84
C LYS A 264 -18.30 5.33 7.17
N HIS A 265 -18.06 4.66 8.29
CA HIS A 265 -18.29 5.26 9.60
C HIS A 265 -17.40 6.49 9.82
N PHE A 266 -16.12 6.42 9.43
CA PHE A 266 -15.22 7.57 9.51
C PHE A 266 -15.65 8.71 8.58
N ASP A 267 -16.10 8.41 7.37
CA ASP A 267 -16.60 9.43 6.44
C ASP A 267 -17.85 10.14 7.01
N ASP A 268 -18.80 9.38 7.56
CA ASP A 268 -20.00 9.91 8.22
C ASP A 268 -19.63 10.81 9.43
N GLU A 269 -18.67 10.39 10.26
CA GLU A 269 -18.18 11.19 11.40
C GLU A 269 -17.48 12.48 10.96
N ILE A 270 -16.66 12.40 9.91
CA ILE A 270 -15.98 13.56 9.33
C ILE A 270 -17.01 14.56 8.80
N GLU A 271 -18.04 14.09 8.09
CA GLU A 271 -19.12 14.93 7.57
C GLU A 271 -19.88 15.62 8.71
N GLU A 272 -20.22 14.89 9.79
CA GLU A 272 -20.89 15.46 10.94
C GLU A 272 -20.03 16.54 11.64
N ILE A 273 -18.72 16.28 11.80
CA ILE A 273 -17.78 17.24 12.39
C ILE A 273 -17.65 18.49 11.51
N GLN A 274 -17.57 18.33 10.19
CA GLN A 274 -17.50 19.45 9.23
C GLN A 274 -18.76 20.30 9.33
N ALA A 275 -19.95 19.69 9.30
CA ALA A 275 -21.22 20.42 9.44
C ALA A 275 -21.31 21.19 10.77
N LYS A 276 -20.85 20.60 11.88
CA LYS A 276 -20.79 21.29 13.18
C LYS A 276 -19.82 22.46 13.17
N LEU A 277 -18.65 22.30 12.55
CA LEU A 277 -17.64 23.36 12.45
C LEU A 277 -18.16 24.54 11.63
N GLU A 278 -18.75 24.28 10.46
CA GLU A 278 -19.33 25.30 9.60
C GLU A 278 -20.49 26.04 10.28
N SER A 279 -21.34 25.32 11.01
CA SER A 279 -22.41 25.92 11.81
C SER A 279 -21.87 26.87 12.89
N ASN A 280 -20.81 26.45 13.59
CA ASN A 280 -20.17 27.26 14.63
C ASN A 280 -19.45 28.48 14.05
N GLU A 281 -18.74 28.33 12.92
CA GLU A 281 -18.09 29.44 12.23
C GLU A 281 -19.12 30.48 11.76
N ASN A 282 -20.22 30.03 11.17
CA ASN A 282 -21.33 30.91 10.81
C ASN A 282 -21.94 31.63 12.02
N GLY A 283 -22.03 30.95 13.17
CA GLY A 283 -22.45 31.55 14.44
C GLY A 283 -21.50 32.66 14.90
N TYR A 284 -20.20 32.36 14.93
CA TYR A 284 -19.15 33.31 15.29
C TYR A 284 -19.13 34.54 14.38
N VAL A 285 -19.28 34.35 13.08
CA VAL A 285 -19.34 35.46 12.11
C VAL A 285 -20.54 36.37 12.38
N LYS A 286 -21.72 35.80 12.66
CA LYS A 286 -22.92 36.57 13.00
C LYS A 286 -22.75 37.36 14.30
N GLU A 287 -22.29 36.70 15.36
CA GLU A 287 -22.03 37.35 16.65
C GLU A 287 -21.03 38.49 16.52
N ASN A 288 -19.96 38.29 15.75
CA ASN A 288 -18.96 39.33 15.51
C ASN A 288 -19.51 40.52 14.69
N GLU A 289 -20.47 40.29 13.80
CA GLU A 289 -21.18 41.36 13.09
C GLU A 289 -22.09 42.14 14.06
N GLU A 290 -22.86 41.43 14.89
CA GLU A 290 -23.72 42.05 15.93
C GLU A 290 -22.90 42.91 16.90
N VAL A 291 -21.72 42.43 17.32
CA VAL A 291 -20.78 43.21 18.15
C VAL A 291 -20.35 44.49 17.43
N ARG A 292 -20.02 44.40 16.13
CA ARG A 292 -19.62 45.57 15.33
C ARG A 292 -20.76 46.58 15.19
N GLU A 293 -21.99 46.10 14.99
CA GLU A 293 -23.18 46.96 14.91
C GLU A 293 -23.46 47.68 16.24
N LEU A 294 -23.16 47.04 17.38
CA LEU A 294 -23.38 47.61 18.71
C LEU A 294 -22.24 48.54 19.18
N GLU A 295 -21.05 48.42 18.62
CA GLU A 295 -19.86 49.19 19.04
C GLU A 295 -20.06 50.72 18.92
N GLU A 296 -20.65 51.18 17.81
CA GLU A 296 -20.96 52.61 17.60
C GLU A 296 -22.01 53.14 18.59
N PRO A 297 -23.21 52.53 18.75
CA PRO A 297 -24.19 53.04 19.70
C PRO A 297 -23.73 52.96 21.15
N PHE A 298 -22.92 51.95 21.54
CA PHE A 298 -22.31 51.92 22.87
C PHE A 298 -21.34 53.09 23.08
N SER A 299 -20.50 53.39 22.09
CA SER A 299 -19.57 54.52 22.15
C SER A 299 -20.31 55.86 22.27
N LEU A 300 -21.41 56.03 21.52
CA LEU A 300 -22.28 57.21 21.60
C LEU A 300 -22.92 57.33 22.99
N LEU A 301 -23.48 56.24 23.50
CA LEU A 301 -24.13 56.20 24.81
C LEU A 301 -23.15 56.51 25.94
N GLU A 302 -21.92 56.00 25.85
CA GLU A 302 -20.85 56.28 26.81
C GLU A 302 -20.49 57.78 26.83
N MET A 303 -20.34 58.39 25.65
CA MET A 303 -20.10 59.84 25.56
C MET A 303 -21.23 60.66 26.18
N GLU A 304 -22.49 60.28 25.95
CA GLU A 304 -23.65 60.96 26.53
C GLU A 304 -23.70 60.82 28.06
N CYS A 305 -23.46 59.61 28.58
CA CYS A 305 -23.38 59.36 30.01
C CYS A 305 -22.31 60.24 30.67
N ASN A 306 -21.11 60.28 30.10
CA ASN A 306 -20.02 61.12 30.58
C ASN A 306 -20.39 62.61 30.58
N LYS A 307 -21.06 63.09 29.53
CA LYS A 307 -21.54 64.46 29.44
C LYS A 307 -22.59 64.80 30.51
N ILE A 308 -23.49 63.87 30.82
CA ILE A 308 -24.50 64.06 31.88
C ILE A 308 -23.81 64.10 33.24
N GLN A 309 -22.89 63.16 33.52
CA GLN A 309 -22.14 63.14 34.77
C GLN A 309 -21.35 64.44 34.98
N GLU A 310 -20.69 64.95 33.93
CA GLU A 310 -19.95 66.20 34.00
C GLU A 310 -20.86 67.40 34.29
N ARG A 311 -22.05 67.46 33.66
CA ARG A 311 -23.04 68.50 33.96
C ARG A 311 -23.53 68.43 35.40
N GLN A 312 -23.76 67.23 35.93
CA GLN A 312 -24.16 67.05 37.33
C GLN A 312 -23.06 67.52 38.29
N ARG A 313 -21.79 67.18 38.00
CA ARG A 313 -20.63 67.64 38.77
C ARG A 313 -20.55 69.17 38.83
N LEU A 314 -20.62 69.83 37.66
CA LEU A 314 -20.56 71.29 37.56
C LEU A 314 -21.75 71.98 38.26
N ALA A 315 -22.95 71.39 38.18
CA ALA A 315 -24.13 71.93 38.85
C ALA A 315 -24.00 71.87 40.38
N GLU A 316 -23.48 70.76 40.91
CA GLU A 316 -23.24 70.62 42.35
C GLU A 316 -22.13 71.55 42.84
N GLU A 317 -21.04 71.68 42.08
CA GLU A 317 -19.97 72.65 42.38
C GLU A 317 -20.52 74.08 42.44
N LYS A 318 -21.35 74.46 41.46
CA LYS A 318 -22.01 75.78 41.45
C LYS A 318 -22.94 75.97 42.64
N ARG A 319 -23.67 74.92 43.06
CA ARG A 319 -24.56 74.96 44.24
C ARG A 319 -23.76 75.16 45.53
N ILE A 320 -22.64 74.46 45.68
CA ILE A 320 -21.73 74.60 46.81
C ILE A 320 -21.13 76.02 46.86
N GLU A 321 -20.71 76.55 45.72
CA GLU A 321 -20.12 77.89 45.67
C GLU A 321 -21.15 78.99 46.00
N GLN A 322 -22.38 78.87 45.49
CA GLN A 322 -23.48 79.76 45.87
C GLN A 322 -23.79 79.70 47.37
N LEU A 323 -23.75 78.52 47.99
CA LEU A 323 -23.92 78.38 49.44
C LEU A 323 -22.80 79.06 50.22
N ARG A 324 -21.54 78.91 49.79
CA ARG A 324 -20.39 79.60 50.42
C ARG A 324 -20.53 81.11 50.31
N GLU A 325 -20.93 81.63 49.15
CA GLU A 325 -21.18 83.06 48.98
C GLU A 325 -22.29 83.58 49.90
N LEU A 326 -23.40 82.83 50.02
CA LEU A 326 -24.49 83.19 50.94
C LEU A 326 -24.04 83.16 52.40
N GLU A 327 -23.22 82.17 52.79
CA GLU A 327 -22.65 82.09 54.12
C GLU A 327 -21.74 83.30 54.42
N LEU A 328 -20.89 83.69 53.47
CA LEU A 328 -20.05 84.89 53.58
C LEU A 328 -20.89 86.17 53.68
N LYS A 329 -21.93 86.32 52.85
CA LYS A 329 -22.87 87.46 52.89
C LYS A 329 -23.63 87.50 54.22
N ALA A 330 -24.08 86.36 54.75
CA ALA A 330 -24.74 86.27 56.04
C ALA A 330 -23.80 86.64 57.20
N LYS A 331 -22.55 86.19 57.18
CA LYS A 331 -21.52 86.59 58.15
C LYS A 331 -21.22 88.09 58.10
N ALA A 332 -21.21 88.69 56.92
CA ALA A 332 -20.99 90.13 56.74
C ALA A 332 -22.22 91.00 57.08
N ALA A 333 -23.44 90.44 57.02
CA ALA A 333 -24.69 91.14 57.31
C ALA A 333 -25.11 91.09 58.79
N LEU A 334 -24.43 90.30 59.64
CA LEU A 334 -24.53 90.41 61.08
C LEU A 334 -23.68 91.61 61.55
N PRO A 335 -24.28 92.72 62.01
CA PRO A 335 -23.50 93.83 62.55
C PRO A 335 -22.85 93.37 63.85
N GLY A 336 -21.60 93.80 64.07
CA GLY A 336 -20.93 93.65 65.36
C GLY A 336 -21.85 94.10 66.49
N GLY A 337 -22.21 93.14 67.34
CA GLY A 337 -22.66 93.38 68.71
C GLY A 337 -21.57 92.84 69.62
N GLU A 338 -20.79 93.77 70.17
CA GLU A 338 -19.82 93.53 71.25
C GLU A 338 -20.51 92.90 72.48
N ASP A 339 -19.78 91.96 73.08
CA ASP A 339 -19.60 91.70 74.52
C ASP A 339 -20.80 91.74 75.49
N THR A 340 -21.04 90.60 76.17
CA THR A 340 -21.06 90.60 77.64
C THR A 340 -20.58 89.24 78.18
N GLN A 341 -19.63 89.32 79.10
CA GLN A 341 -18.95 88.24 79.81
C GLN A 341 -19.85 87.47 80.82
N LEU A 342 -19.29 86.34 81.28
CA LEU A 342 -19.49 85.68 82.59
C LEU A 342 -20.81 84.94 82.84
N ALA A 343 -20.73 83.62 82.96
CA ALA A 343 -20.57 82.96 84.27
C ALA A 343 -20.70 81.42 84.14
N GLN A 344 -19.66 80.72 84.60
CA GLN A 344 -19.69 79.36 85.16
C GLN A 344 -20.43 79.37 86.51
N PRO A 345 -20.95 78.23 87.04
CA PRO A 345 -20.30 76.91 87.09
C PRO A 345 -21.03 75.75 86.43
#